data_AF-A0A350UBY3-F1
#
_entry.id   AF-A0A350UBY3-F1
#
_cell.length_a   1.000
_cell.length_b   1.000
_cell.length_c   1.000
_cell.angle_alpha   90.00
_cell.angle_beta   90.00
_cell.angle_gamma   90.00
#
_symmetry.space_group_name_H-M   'P 1'
#
loop_
_entity.id
_entity.type
_entity.pdbx_description
1 polymer ?
#
loop_
_entity_poly.entity_id
_entity_poly.type
_entity_poly.pdbx_seq_one_letter_code
_entity_poly.pdbx_strand_id
1 'polypeptide(L)'
;MEDVSLYLHTYGRLPANFITKSEARALGWSGGGLDDYANGKCIGGDRFGNYEGLLPEARGRQFYECDIDTLHRNSRGAKRIVFSNDGLIYYTDDHYTSFELLYGEP
;
A
#
# COMPACT_ATOMS: atom_id res chain seq x y z
N MET A 1 -5.38 -0.70 9.92
CA MET A 1 -4.18 -1.47 9.50
C MET A 1 -4.42 -2.97 9.53
N GLU A 2 -4.77 -3.55 10.68
CA GLU A 2 -4.89 -5.01 10.87
C GLU A 2 -5.80 -5.69 9.84
N ASP A 3 -6.94 -5.08 9.49
CA ASP A 3 -7.86 -5.65 8.50
C ASP A 3 -7.24 -5.78 7.11
N VAL A 4 -6.41 -4.82 6.68
CA VAL A 4 -5.79 -4.81 5.35
C VAL A 4 -4.63 -5.79 5.30
N SER A 5 -3.77 -5.82 6.32
CA SER A 5 -2.66 -6.77 6.38
C SER A 5 -3.15 -8.21 6.49
N LEU A 6 -4.18 -8.47 7.29
CA LEU A 6 -4.82 -9.78 7.38
C LEU A 6 -5.46 -10.19 6.04
N TYR A 7 -6.15 -9.28 5.36
CA TYR A 7 -6.74 -9.58 4.05
C TYR A 7 -5.67 -9.89 3.00
N LEU A 8 -4.59 -9.12 2.95
CA LEU A 8 -3.45 -9.38 2.07
C LEU A 8 -2.82 -10.74 2.36
N HIS A 9 -2.62 -11.08 3.63
CA HIS A 9 -2.07 -12.38 4.04
C HIS A 9 -2.99 -13.54 3.62
N THR A 10 -4.30 -13.36 3.78
CA THR A 10 -5.30 -14.40 3.51
C THR A 10 -5.54 -14.62 2.02
N TYR A 11 -5.57 -13.54 1.22
CA TYR A 11 -6.04 -13.58 -0.17
C TYR A 11 -4.98 -13.23 -1.22
N GLY A 12 -3.79 -12.78 -0.82
CA GLY A 12 -2.69 -12.41 -1.73
C GLY A 12 -2.99 -11.21 -2.63
N ARG A 13 -4.03 -10.41 -2.32
CA ARG A 13 -4.44 -9.24 -3.11
C ARG A 13 -5.11 -8.19 -2.24
N LEU A 14 -5.12 -6.94 -2.70
CA LEU A 14 -5.79 -5.85 -2.00
C LEU A 14 -7.31 -6.03 -1.99
N PRO A 15 -7.99 -5.54 -0.93
CA PRO A 15 -9.43 -5.31 -0.93
C PRO A 15 -9.90 -4.44 -2.12
N ALA A 16 -11.14 -4.61 -2.56
CA ALA A 16 -11.69 -3.92 -3.74
C ALA A 16 -11.91 -2.40 -3.57
N ASN A 17 -11.72 -1.86 -2.36
CA ASN A 17 -11.75 -0.42 -2.11
C ASN A 17 -10.40 0.26 -2.40
N PHE A 18 -9.38 -0.46 -2.86
CA PHE A 18 -8.15 0.14 -3.36
C PHE A 18 -8.20 0.39 -4.86
N ILE A 19 -7.67 1.54 -5.28
CA ILE A 19 -7.39 1.87 -6.68
C ILE A 19 -5.96 2.39 -6.79
N THR A 20 -5.31 2.17 -7.93
CA THR A 20 -3.97 2.66 -8.23
C THR A 20 -3.95 4.17 -8.36
N LYS A 21 -2.77 4.79 -8.22
CA LYS A 21 -2.59 6.21 -8.53
C LYS A 21 -2.97 6.54 -9.97
N SER A 22 -2.77 5.61 -10.91
CA SER A 22 -3.16 5.84 -12.31
C SER A 22 -4.67 5.86 -12.51
N GLU A 23 -5.41 4.94 -11.87
CA GLU A 23 -6.87 4.93 -11.92
C GLU A 23 -7.44 6.19 -11.25
N ALA A 24 -6.90 6.60 -10.10
CA ALA A 24 -7.31 7.85 -9.45
C ALA A 24 -7.05 9.08 -10.34
N ARG A 25 -5.88 9.16 -10.99
CA ARG A 25 -5.57 10.25 -11.93
C ARG A 25 -6.51 10.29 -13.14
N ALA A 26 -6.97 9.13 -13.61
CA ALA A 26 -7.97 9.07 -14.68
C ALA A 26 -9.32 9.67 -14.27
N LEU A 27 -9.61 9.77 -12.96
CA LEU A 27 -10.77 10.45 -12.38
C LEU A 27 -10.52 11.94 -12.07
N GLY A 28 -9.33 12.46 -12.38
CA GLY A 28 -8.95 13.85 -12.14
C GLY A 28 -8.19 14.11 -10.84
N TRP A 29 -7.85 13.07 -10.07
CA TRP A 29 -7.08 13.21 -8.83
C TRP A 29 -5.61 13.58 -9.10
N SER A 30 -5.11 14.61 -8.43
CA SER A 30 -3.71 15.06 -8.53
C SER A 30 -2.92 14.91 -7.23
N GLY A 31 -3.56 14.50 -6.13
CA GLY A 31 -2.97 14.34 -4.81
C GLY A 31 -3.96 14.62 -3.69
N GLY A 32 -3.57 14.30 -2.45
CA GLY A 32 -4.44 14.47 -1.27
C GLY A 32 -5.43 13.32 -1.10
N GLY A 33 -6.56 13.61 -0.45
CA GLY A 33 -7.67 12.66 -0.24
C GLY A 33 -8.35 12.20 -1.53
N LEU A 34 -9.10 11.10 -1.44
CA LEU A 34 -9.77 10.49 -2.60
C LEU A 34 -11.26 10.74 -2.70
N ASP A 35 -11.92 11.17 -1.62
CA ASP A 35 -13.38 11.16 -1.53
C ASP A 35 -14.08 11.96 -2.63
N ASP A 36 -13.51 13.09 -3.04
CA ASP A 36 -14.05 13.95 -4.11
C ASP A 36 -13.99 13.31 -5.51
N TYR A 37 -13.16 12.28 -5.68
CA TYR A 37 -12.90 11.62 -6.96
C TYR A 37 -13.43 10.19 -7.00
N ALA A 38 -13.33 9.49 -5.88
CA ALA A 38 -13.68 8.10 -5.72
C ALA A 38 -14.08 7.84 -4.25
N ASN A 39 -15.30 8.25 -3.89
CA ASN A 39 -15.82 8.08 -2.54
C ASN A 39 -15.70 6.63 -2.05
N GLY A 40 -15.14 6.47 -0.85
CA GLY A 40 -14.93 5.16 -0.24
C GLY A 40 -13.74 4.37 -0.78
N LYS A 41 -12.84 5.00 -1.55
CA LYS A 41 -11.62 4.38 -2.07
C LYS A 41 -10.35 4.90 -1.41
N CYS A 42 -9.31 4.07 -1.42
CA CYS A 42 -7.95 4.39 -0.99
C CYS A 42 -6.94 4.13 -2.11
N ILE A 43 -5.76 4.76 -2.05
CA ILE A 43 -4.67 4.49 -3.00
C ILE A 43 -3.97 3.18 -2.64
N GLY A 44 -3.75 2.31 -3.63
CA GLY A 44 -2.92 1.13 -3.46
C GLY A 44 -2.84 0.24 -4.69
N GLY A 45 -1.82 -0.62 -4.72
CA GLY A 45 -1.56 -1.58 -5.79
C GLY A 45 -0.47 -1.14 -6.77
N ASP A 46 0.07 0.08 -6.60
CA ASP A 46 1.24 0.53 -7.35
C ASP A 46 2.50 -0.21 -6.91
N ARG A 47 3.45 -0.39 -7.84
CA ARG A 47 4.74 -1.02 -7.58
C ARG A 47 5.56 -0.17 -6.60
N PHE A 48 6.11 -0.80 -5.57
CA PHE A 48 7.07 -0.22 -4.66
C PHE A 48 8.49 -0.60 -5.09
N GLY A 49 9.35 0.41 -5.28
CA GLY A 49 10.66 0.23 -5.91
C GLY A 49 11.73 -0.38 -5.01
N ASN A 50 11.61 -0.25 -3.68
CA ASN A 50 12.65 -0.61 -2.71
C ASN A 50 14.03 0.01 -3.04
N TYR A 51 14.07 1.27 -3.49
CA TYR A 51 15.29 1.91 -3.98
C TYR A 51 16.36 2.10 -2.89
N GLU A 52 15.93 2.25 -1.64
CA GLU A 52 16.76 2.37 -0.45
C GLU A 52 17.26 1.00 0.05
N GLY A 53 16.76 -0.12 -0.50
CA GLY A 53 17.21 -1.47 -0.15
C GLY A 53 16.87 -1.90 1.28
N LEU A 54 15.84 -1.32 1.90
CA LEU A 54 15.46 -1.59 3.28
C LEU A 54 14.66 -2.89 3.45
N LEU A 55 14.09 -3.42 2.36
CA LEU A 55 13.37 -4.69 2.34
C LEU A 55 14.19 -5.81 1.67
N PRO A 56 14.03 -7.07 2.10
CA PRO A 56 14.82 -8.18 1.58
C PRO A 56 14.51 -8.47 0.12
N GLU A 57 15.56 -8.59 -0.69
CA GLU A 57 15.45 -8.91 -2.12
C GLU A 57 15.60 -10.42 -2.37
N ALA A 58 14.81 -10.93 -3.32
CA ALA A 58 14.93 -12.28 -3.82
C ALA A 58 14.62 -12.32 -5.32
N ARG A 59 15.11 -13.34 -6.03
CA ARG A 59 14.90 -13.47 -7.47
C ARG A 59 13.40 -13.56 -7.77
N GLY A 60 12.89 -12.58 -8.53
CA GLY A 60 11.48 -12.52 -8.91
C GLY A 60 10.56 -11.89 -7.85
N ARG A 61 11.10 -11.48 -6.70
CA ARG A 61 10.36 -10.73 -5.69
C ARG A 61 10.09 -9.32 -6.19
N GLN A 62 8.84 -8.90 -6.02
CA GLN A 62 8.34 -7.58 -6.38
C GLN A 62 7.50 -7.08 -5.22
N PHE A 63 7.68 -5.82 -4.87
CA PHE A 63 6.90 -5.15 -3.85
C PHE A 63 5.86 -4.22 -4.47
N TYR A 64 4.76 -4.05 -3.74
CA TYR A 64 3.66 -3.16 -4.02
C TYR A 64 3.30 -2.41 -2.73
N GLU A 65 2.64 -1.27 -2.86
CA GLU A 65 2.26 -0.45 -1.71
C GLU A 65 0.77 -0.12 -1.68
N CYS A 66 0.24 0.14 -0.49
CA CYS A 66 -1.06 0.77 -0.32
C CYS A 66 -1.09 1.72 0.89
N ASP A 67 -1.90 2.76 0.76
CA ASP A 67 -2.19 3.71 1.82
C ASP A 67 -3.09 3.07 2.88
N ILE A 68 -2.83 3.34 4.14
CA ILE A 68 -3.70 2.92 5.24
C ILE A 68 -4.12 4.10 6.10
N ASP A 69 -5.25 3.95 6.78
CA ASP A 69 -5.87 5.00 7.59
C ASP A 69 -6.23 6.28 6.78
N THR A 70 -6.49 6.14 5.47
CA THR A 70 -6.78 7.25 4.54
C THR A 70 -8.23 7.36 4.08
N LEU A 71 -9.09 6.39 4.40
CA LEU A 71 -10.52 6.44 4.07
C LEU A 71 -11.16 7.68 4.70
N HIS A 72 -11.85 8.50 3.91
CA HIS A 72 -12.45 9.76 4.33
C HIS A 72 -11.46 10.79 4.90
N ARG A 73 -10.20 10.77 4.47
CA ARG A 73 -9.18 11.74 4.86
C ARG A 73 -8.82 12.67 3.71
N ASN A 74 -8.50 13.91 4.04
CA ASN A 74 -8.07 14.93 3.08
C ASN A 74 -6.62 14.77 2.61
N SER A 75 -5.86 13.85 3.21
CA SER A 75 -4.45 13.59 2.91
C SER A 75 -4.18 12.09 2.93
N ARG A 76 -3.18 11.68 2.15
CA ARG A 76 -2.66 10.30 2.13
C ARG A 76 -1.92 9.91 3.41
N GLY A 77 -1.51 10.88 4.23
CA GLY A 77 -0.68 10.63 5.42
C GLY A 77 0.65 9.95 5.09
N ALA A 78 1.36 9.50 6.14
CA ALA A 78 2.66 8.83 6.03
C ALA A 78 2.56 7.29 6.01
N LYS A 79 1.48 6.72 6.56
CA LYS A 79 1.36 5.29 6.82
C LYS A 79 1.09 4.47 5.57
N ARG A 80 1.80 3.35 5.40
CA ARG A 80 1.65 2.43 4.27
C ARG A 80 1.81 0.98 4.71
N ILE A 81 1.18 0.09 3.97
CA ILE A 81 1.60 -1.31 3.91
C ILE A 81 2.40 -1.50 2.62
N VAL A 82 3.52 -2.22 2.72
CA VAL A 82 4.30 -2.69 1.58
C VAL A 82 4.24 -4.22 1.58
N PHE A 83 3.77 -4.82 0.48
CA PHE A 83 3.58 -6.26 0.39
C PHE A 83 4.24 -6.81 -0.86
N SER A 84 4.78 -8.02 -0.77
CA SER A 84 5.44 -8.69 -1.89
C SER A 84 4.50 -9.66 -2.61
N ASN A 85 4.88 -10.02 -3.84
CA ASN A 85 4.22 -11.08 -4.60
C ASN A 85 4.46 -12.50 -4.05
N ASP A 86 5.36 -12.66 -3.09
CA ASP A 86 5.71 -13.94 -2.46
C ASP A 86 5.31 -14.02 -0.96
N GLY A 87 4.51 -13.07 -0.47
CA GLY A 87 3.81 -13.19 0.82
C GLY A 87 4.40 -12.42 2.01
N LEU A 88 5.44 -11.61 1.80
CA LEU A 88 5.93 -10.67 2.81
C LEU A 88 5.00 -9.47 2.92
N ILE A 89 4.73 -9.04 4.15
CA ILE A 89 3.92 -7.86 4.43
C ILE A 89 4.61 -7.02 5.49
N TYR A 90 4.92 -5.78 5.14
CA TYR A 90 5.56 -4.78 5.98
C TYR A 90 4.65 -3.59 6.21
N TYR A 91 4.84 -2.93 7.34
CA TYR A 91 4.23 -1.66 7.70
C TYR A 91 5.29 -0.57 7.84
N THR A 92 4.95 0.65 7.44
CA THR A 92 5.72 1.87 7.72
C THR A 92 4.75 2.95 8.17
N ASP A 93 5.12 3.73 9.19
CA ASP A 93 4.37 4.89 9.66
C ASP A 93 5.09 6.22 9.45
N ASP A 94 6.31 6.16 8.92
CA ASP A 94 7.28 7.24 8.81
C ASP A 94 7.67 7.51 7.35
N HIS A 95 6.74 7.24 6.42
CA HIS A 95 6.89 7.49 5.00
C HIS A 95 8.12 6.78 4.42
N TYR A 96 8.18 5.46 4.63
CA TYR A 96 9.20 4.53 4.12
C TYR A 96 10.60 4.68 4.75
N THR A 97 10.72 5.34 5.90
CA THR A 97 12.01 5.51 6.59
C THR A 97 12.40 4.24 7.36
N SER A 98 11.41 3.53 7.92
CA SER A 98 11.59 2.24 8.58
C SER A 98 10.40 1.31 8.32
N PHE A 99 10.62 0.01 8.54
CA PHE A 99 9.63 -1.03 8.27
C PHE A 99 9.52 -2.03 9.42
N GLU A 100 8.29 -2.38 9.77
CA GLU A 100 7.94 -3.47 10.67
C GLU A 100 7.41 -4.64 9.85
N LEU A 101 7.97 -5.85 10.05
CA LEU A 101 7.45 -7.06 9.43
C LEU A 101 6.17 -7.50 10.15
N LEU A 102 5.06 -7.59 9.41
CA LEU A 102 3.78 -8.06 9.93
C LEU A 102 3.53 -9.54 9.62
N TYR A 103 3.87 -10.00 8.41
CA TYR A 103 3.69 -11.38 7.96
C TYR A 103 4.79 -11.84 7.01
N GLY A 104 5.05 -13.15 7.05
CA GLY A 104 6.02 -13.84 6.18
C GLY A 104 7.37 -14.07 6.86
N GLU A 105 8.27 -14.75 6.15
CA GLU A 105 9.64 -15.02 6.58
C GLU A 105 10.61 -14.43 5.53
N PRO A 106 11.47 -13.45 5.90
CA PRO A 106 12.31 -12.67 5.00
C PRO A 106 13.22 -13.46 4.04
#